data_AF-H2ZQH5-F1
#
_entry.id   AF-H2ZQH5-F1
#
_cell.length_a   1.000
_cell.length_b   1.000
_cell.length_c   1.000
_cell.angle_alpha   90.00
_cell.angle_beta   90.00
_cell.angle_gamma   90.00
#
_symmetry.space_group_name_H-M   'P 1'
#
loop_
_entity.id
_entity.type
_entity.pdbx_description
1 polymer ?
#
loop_
_entity_poly.entity_id
_entity_poly.type
_entity_poly.pdbx_seq_one_letter_code
_entity_poly.pdbx_strand_id
1 'polypeptide(L)'
;MFPGYRVKMTGMDPNAQYCVLMDISSVDENRYKFQHGEWVIAGRGEPHIPQKFYLHPNSPCTGQQWMKDIVSFHKVKLTNSCRNCGDGKFLVHSMHRYQPRVHIVRTDDVNTLHLQPMSTFAFPQTFFTTVTAYQNGEIARLKISNNPYARGFREDGAKTMKAKSTLTSFTRPVSTSHKRRCSPKTTSPNSTKRVKLDYAPA
;
A
#
# COMPACT_ATOMS: atom_id res chain seq x y z
N MET A 1 0.63 3.76 5.36
CA MET A 1 0.56 3.99 3.89
C MET A 1 -0.91 4.17 3.46
N PHE A 2 -1.19 4.80 2.32
CA PHE A 2 -2.54 4.83 1.74
C PHE A 2 -2.46 4.50 0.23
N PRO A 3 -3.31 3.60 -0.33
CA PRO A 3 -4.24 2.73 0.36
C PRO A 3 -3.57 1.87 1.44
N GLY A 4 -4.33 1.43 2.43
CA GLY A 4 -3.82 0.49 3.44
C GLY A 4 -3.48 -0.84 2.77
N TYR A 5 -2.34 -1.45 3.13
CA TYR A 5 -1.96 -2.74 2.58
C TYR A 5 -2.70 -3.85 3.32
N ARG A 6 -3.60 -4.54 2.62
CA ARG A 6 -4.52 -5.52 3.19
C ARG A 6 -4.52 -6.79 2.33
N VAL A 7 -4.57 -7.94 2.99
CA VAL A 7 -4.50 -9.25 2.33
C VAL A 7 -5.49 -10.22 2.96
N LYS A 8 -6.09 -11.08 2.14
CA LYS A 8 -6.90 -12.21 2.60
C LYS A 8 -6.07 -13.48 2.45
N MET A 9 -5.96 -14.24 3.54
CA MET A 9 -5.20 -15.50 3.57
C MET A 9 -6.15 -16.67 3.42
N THR A 10 -5.77 -17.68 2.62
CA THR A 10 -6.51 -18.95 2.50
C THR A 10 -5.54 -20.12 2.29
N GLY A 11 -6.00 -21.35 2.56
CA GLY A 11 -5.22 -22.57 2.32
C GLY A 11 -4.11 -22.85 3.34
N MET A 12 -4.18 -22.25 4.53
CA MET A 12 -3.29 -22.54 5.66
C MET A 12 -3.82 -23.75 6.45
N ASP A 13 -2.94 -24.47 7.15
CA ASP A 13 -3.34 -25.52 8.09
C ASP A 13 -4.03 -24.85 9.30
N PRO A 14 -5.32 -25.14 9.58
CA PRO A 14 -6.06 -24.46 10.64
C PRO A 14 -5.40 -24.56 12.03
N ASN A 15 -4.70 -25.66 12.31
CA ASN A 15 -4.15 -25.98 13.63
C ASN A 15 -2.68 -25.59 13.80
N ALA A 16 -1.98 -25.30 12.70
CA ALA A 16 -0.58 -24.91 12.76
C ALA A 16 -0.41 -23.43 13.11
N GLN A 17 0.69 -23.11 13.79
CA GLN A 17 1.09 -21.73 14.10
C GLN A 17 1.86 -21.11 12.95
N TYR A 18 1.59 -19.84 12.71
CA TYR A 18 2.23 -19.04 11.67
C TYR A 18 2.56 -17.64 12.15
N CYS A 19 3.71 -17.16 11.70
CA CYS A 19 4.10 -15.77 11.75
C CYS A 19 3.92 -15.14 10.37
N VAL A 20 3.36 -13.92 10.37
CA VAL A 20 3.15 -13.13 9.15
C VAL A 20 4.01 -11.88 9.24
N LEU A 21 4.82 -11.66 8.21
CA LEU A 21 5.76 -10.55 8.13
C LEU A 21 5.52 -9.74 6.85
N MET A 22 6.02 -8.51 6.84
CA MET A 22 6.08 -7.67 5.65
C MET A 22 7.48 -7.09 5.48
N ASP A 23 7.93 -6.95 4.25
CA ASP A 23 9.07 -6.10 3.89
C ASP A 23 8.74 -5.21 2.70
N ILE A 24 9.71 -4.36 2.35
CA ILE A 24 9.65 -3.53 1.15
C ILE A 24 10.97 -3.68 0.40
N SER A 25 10.90 -4.26 -0.80
CA SER A 25 12.05 -4.49 -1.67
C SER A 25 12.16 -3.42 -2.77
N SER A 26 13.37 -3.07 -3.18
CA SER A 26 13.57 -2.23 -4.37
C SER A 26 13.10 -2.98 -5.62
N VAL A 27 12.42 -2.30 -6.54
CA VAL A 27 12.01 -2.88 -7.83
C VAL A 27 13.18 -2.91 -8.81
N ASP A 28 14.01 -1.88 -8.79
CA ASP A 28 15.16 -1.69 -9.67
C ASP A 28 16.25 -0.84 -8.97
N GLU A 29 17.35 -0.59 -9.67
CA GLU A 29 18.46 0.29 -9.24
C GLU A 29 18.33 1.70 -9.85
N ASN A 30 17.12 2.15 -10.19
CA ASN A 30 16.93 3.43 -10.87
C ASN A 30 16.43 4.51 -9.92
N ARG A 31 16.95 5.73 -10.11
CA ARG A 31 16.37 6.95 -9.57
C ARG A 31 15.44 7.57 -10.61
N TYR A 32 14.25 7.98 -10.19
CA TYR A 32 13.23 8.52 -11.08
C TYR A 32 13.08 10.03 -10.94
N LYS A 33 12.49 10.66 -11.96
CA LYS A 33 11.94 12.03 -11.90
C LYS A 33 10.61 12.07 -12.64
N PHE A 34 9.74 12.99 -12.26
CA PHE A 34 8.47 13.19 -12.94
C PHE A 34 8.56 14.43 -13.84
N GLN A 35 8.43 14.24 -15.16
CA GLN A 35 8.53 15.31 -16.15
C GLN A 35 7.49 15.09 -17.25
N HIS A 36 6.85 16.16 -17.70
CA HIS A 36 5.83 16.13 -18.76
C HIS A 36 4.70 15.10 -18.54
N GLY A 37 4.30 14.90 -17.27
CA GLY A 37 3.23 13.96 -16.93
C GLY A 37 3.67 12.50 -16.77
N GLU A 38 4.95 12.20 -16.94
CA GLU A 38 5.46 10.83 -16.93
C GLU A 38 6.63 10.63 -15.97
N TRP A 39 6.79 9.39 -15.50
CA TRP A 39 7.94 8.95 -14.72
C TRP A 39 9.06 8.52 -15.65
N VAL A 40 10.19 9.23 -15.61
CA VAL A 40 11.38 8.92 -16.41
C VAL A 40 12.56 8.58 -15.52
N ILE A 41 13.47 7.74 -16.02
CA ILE A 41 14.72 7.41 -15.33
C ILE A 41 15.61 8.65 -15.35
N ALA A 42 16.07 9.07 -14.18
CA ALA A 42 16.98 10.20 -13.99
C ALA A 42 18.45 9.77 -13.88
N GLY A 43 18.70 8.51 -13.53
CA GLY A 43 20.04 7.93 -13.38
C GLY A 43 20.02 6.70 -12.48
N ARG A 44 21.21 6.29 -12.04
CA ARG A 44 21.38 5.21 -11.07
C ARG A 44 20.89 5.66 -9.68
N GLY A 45 20.13 4.80 -9.03
CA GLY A 45 19.63 4.97 -7.67
C GLY A 45 20.67 4.71 -6.60
N GLU A 46 20.37 5.21 -5.41
CA GLU A 46 21.12 4.89 -4.20
C GLU A 46 21.05 3.39 -3.88
N PRO A 47 22.11 2.79 -3.32
CA PRO A 47 22.11 1.38 -2.93
C PRO A 47 20.94 1.05 -2.00
N HIS A 48 20.29 -0.10 -2.24
CA HIS A 48 19.22 -0.57 -1.37
C HIS A 48 19.75 -0.87 0.04
N ILE A 49 19.16 -0.25 1.05
CA ILE A 49 19.48 -0.50 2.45
C ILE A 49 18.69 -1.74 2.90
N PRO A 50 19.34 -2.79 3.43
CA PRO A 50 18.64 -3.94 3.99
C PRO A 50 17.63 -3.51 5.04
N GLN A 51 16.36 -3.81 4.80
CA GLN A 51 15.28 -3.47 5.74
C GLN A 51 14.97 -4.64 6.66
N LYS A 52 14.67 -4.32 7.93
CA LYS A 52 14.13 -5.30 8.87
C LYS A 52 12.71 -5.68 8.47
N PHE A 53 12.34 -6.93 8.67
CA PHE A 53 10.94 -7.33 8.55
C PHE A 53 10.07 -6.60 9.57
N TYR A 54 8.87 -6.22 9.14
CA TYR A 54 7.79 -5.86 10.04
C TYR A 54 7.01 -7.12 10.42
N LEU A 55 7.09 -7.54 11.68
CA LEU A 55 6.27 -8.62 12.22
C LEU A 55 4.85 -8.11 12.48
N HIS A 56 3.84 -8.79 11.92
CA HIS A 56 2.46 -8.45 12.20
C HIS A 56 2.15 -8.71 13.68
N PRO A 57 1.48 -7.79 14.40
CA PRO A 57 1.30 -7.85 15.85
C PRO A 57 0.50 -9.06 16.35
N ASN A 58 -0.27 -9.69 15.47
CA ASN A 58 -1.01 -10.93 15.80
C ASN A 58 -0.13 -12.19 15.71
N SER A 59 1.14 -12.08 15.31
CA SER A 59 2.04 -13.23 15.22
C SER A 59 2.62 -13.59 16.59
N PRO A 60 2.82 -14.88 16.90
CA PRO A 60 2.35 -16.05 16.14
C PRO A 60 0.82 -16.24 16.31
N CYS A 61 0.18 -16.78 15.27
CA CYS A 61 -1.25 -17.13 15.31
C CYS A 61 -1.56 -18.41 14.53
N THR A 62 -2.68 -19.07 14.86
CA THR A 62 -3.13 -20.25 14.12
C THR A 62 -3.53 -19.90 12.69
N GLY A 63 -3.37 -20.84 11.76
CA GLY A 63 -3.86 -20.68 10.39
C GLY A 63 -5.35 -20.39 10.35
N GLN A 64 -6.15 -20.98 11.25
CA GLN A 64 -7.58 -20.69 11.37
C GLN A 64 -7.83 -19.20 11.67
N GLN A 65 -7.09 -18.62 12.61
CA GLN A 65 -7.25 -17.23 12.99
C GLN A 65 -6.77 -16.27 11.89
N TRP A 66 -5.69 -16.60 11.18
CA TRP A 66 -5.23 -15.82 10.03
C TRP A 66 -6.21 -15.80 8.86
N MET A 67 -6.90 -16.92 8.62
CA MET A 67 -7.89 -17.04 7.54
C MET A 67 -9.27 -16.48 7.89
N LYS A 68 -9.51 -16.13 9.16
CA LYS A 68 -10.82 -15.65 9.66
C LYS A 68 -11.21 -14.30 9.05
N ASP A 69 -10.29 -13.35 9.07
CA ASP A 69 -10.52 -11.95 8.68
C ASP A 69 -9.43 -11.44 7.74
N ILE A 70 -9.61 -10.22 7.22
CA ILE A 70 -8.59 -9.56 6.39
C ILE A 70 -7.44 -9.07 7.27
N VAL A 71 -6.22 -9.44 6.90
CA VAL A 71 -4.99 -9.01 7.58
C VAL A 71 -4.57 -7.64 7.05
N SER A 72 -4.25 -6.71 7.96
CA SER A 72 -4.01 -5.30 7.63
C SER A 72 -2.69 -4.78 8.19
N PHE A 73 -1.82 -4.28 7.32
CA PHE A 73 -0.53 -3.68 7.67
C PHE A 73 -0.62 -2.15 7.81
N HIS A 74 -1.75 -1.64 8.30
CA HIS A 74 -2.01 -0.20 8.42
C HIS A 74 -1.03 0.54 9.35
N LYS A 75 -0.41 -0.16 10.31
CA LYS A 75 0.58 0.41 11.25
C LYS A 75 1.94 0.70 10.61
N VAL A 76 2.20 0.14 9.42
CA VAL A 76 3.45 0.35 8.69
C VAL A 76 3.56 1.80 8.21
N LYS A 77 4.74 2.38 8.45
CA LYS A 77 5.13 3.73 8.04
C LYS A 77 6.35 3.67 7.14
N LEU A 78 6.49 4.68 6.29
CA LEU A 78 7.68 4.91 5.46
C LEU A 78 8.43 6.11 6.01
N THR A 79 9.75 6.08 6.00
CA THR A 79 10.60 7.20 6.40
C THR A 79 11.77 7.35 5.45
N ASN A 80 12.25 8.58 5.26
CA ASN A 80 13.47 8.90 4.52
C ASN A 80 14.67 9.18 5.45
N SER A 81 14.51 9.00 6.77
CA SER A 81 15.54 9.35 7.76
C SER A 81 15.91 8.13 8.60
N CYS A 82 17.18 7.72 8.52
CA CYS A 82 17.73 6.60 9.30
C CYS A 82 17.61 6.79 10.82
N ARG A 83 17.67 8.05 11.29
CA ARG A 83 17.55 8.42 12.71
C ARG A 83 16.21 8.01 13.35
N ASN A 84 15.19 7.77 12.53
CA ASN A 84 13.84 7.42 12.97
C ASN A 84 13.44 5.98 12.65
N CYS A 85 14.41 5.10 12.35
CA CYS A 85 14.18 3.69 12.02
C CYS A 85 13.87 2.84 13.27
N GLY A 86 12.72 3.10 13.91
CA GLY A 86 12.14 2.26 14.96
C GLY A 86 11.11 1.26 14.42
N ASP A 87 10.43 0.53 15.32
CA ASP A 87 9.48 -0.52 14.96
C ASP A 87 8.41 -0.06 13.96
N GLY A 88 8.21 -0.85 12.90
CA GLY A 88 7.18 -0.62 11.89
C GLY A 88 7.44 0.55 10.93
N LYS A 89 8.68 1.06 10.85
CA LYS A 89 9.09 2.07 9.88
C LYS A 89 10.09 1.49 8.88
N PHE A 90 9.77 1.59 7.60
CA PHE A 90 10.66 1.20 6.51
C PHE A 90 11.43 2.41 5.95
N LEU A 91 12.76 2.32 5.92
CA LEU A 91 13.65 3.37 5.41
C LEU A 91 13.72 3.32 3.89
N VAL A 92 13.13 4.30 3.22
CA VAL A 92 13.09 4.37 1.76
C VAL A 92 13.80 5.62 1.26
N HIS A 93 14.49 5.48 0.12
CA HIS A 93 14.98 6.62 -0.63
C HIS A 93 13.83 7.25 -1.38
N SER A 94 13.80 8.59 -1.46
CA SER A 94 12.81 9.29 -2.29
C SER A 94 13.11 9.02 -3.77
N MET A 95 12.09 9.06 -4.62
CA MET A 95 12.19 8.90 -6.07
C MET A 95 12.63 7.51 -6.53
N HIS A 96 12.35 6.47 -5.75
CA HIS A 96 12.65 5.07 -6.07
C HIS A 96 11.38 4.25 -6.12
N ARG A 97 11.41 3.14 -6.87
CA ARG A 97 10.30 2.20 -6.94
C ARG A 97 10.48 1.07 -5.95
N TYR A 98 9.42 0.80 -5.19
CA TYR A 98 9.42 -0.22 -4.16
C TYR A 98 8.24 -1.16 -4.30
N GLN A 99 8.48 -2.45 -4.09
CA GLN A 99 7.48 -3.51 -4.07
C GLN A 99 7.34 -4.03 -2.63
N PRO A 100 6.18 -3.82 -1.99
CA PRO A 100 5.88 -4.49 -0.74
C PRO A 100 5.73 -6.00 -0.94
N ARG A 101 6.21 -6.79 0.02
CA ARG A 101 6.05 -8.24 0.03
C ARG A 101 5.57 -8.72 1.39
N VAL A 102 4.77 -9.79 1.38
CA VAL A 102 4.29 -10.47 2.59
C VAL A 102 4.94 -11.82 2.67
N HIS A 103 5.41 -12.18 3.85
CA HIS A 103 6.03 -13.46 4.12
C HIS A 103 5.20 -14.23 5.15
N ILE A 104 4.99 -15.51 4.89
CA ILE A 104 4.31 -16.44 5.80
C ILE A 104 5.32 -17.51 6.20
N VAL A 105 5.51 -17.68 7.50
CA VAL A 105 6.43 -18.65 8.09
C VAL A 105 5.62 -19.54 9.04
N ARG A 106 5.70 -20.86 8.85
CA ARG A 106 5.06 -21.84 9.76
C ARG A 106 5.97 -22.04 10.96
N THR A 107 5.68 -21.37 12.07
CA THR A 107 6.42 -21.47 13.33
C THR A 107 5.55 -20.94 14.47
N ASP A 108 5.75 -21.48 15.66
CA ASP A 108 5.23 -20.96 16.94
C ASP A 108 6.27 -20.08 17.66
N ASP A 109 7.54 -20.18 17.30
CA ASP A 109 8.63 -19.37 17.85
C ASP A 109 9.07 -18.25 16.88
N VAL A 110 9.00 -17.01 17.36
CA VAL A 110 9.40 -15.79 16.65
C VAL A 110 10.93 -15.67 16.57
N ASN A 111 11.67 -16.23 17.52
CA ASN A 111 13.13 -16.08 17.57
C ASN A 111 13.85 -16.87 16.47
N THR A 112 13.26 -17.99 16.06
CA THR A 112 13.78 -18.86 15.00
C THR A 112 13.33 -18.48 13.59
N LEU A 113 12.63 -17.35 13.40
CA LEU A 113 12.10 -16.94 12.08
C LEU A 113 13.13 -16.94 10.95
N HIS A 114 14.36 -16.53 11.25
CA HIS A 114 15.45 -16.44 10.27
C HIS A 114 15.97 -17.81 9.81
N LEU A 115 15.64 -18.89 10.54
CA LEU A 115 16.04 -20.26 10.24
C LEU A 115 14.93 -21.05 9.52
N GLN A 116 13.71 -20.52 9.51
CA GLN A 116 12.54 -21.23 8.98
C GLN A 116 12.29 -20.91 7.50
N PRO A 117 11.80 -21.87 6.70
CA PRO A 117 11.36 -21.61 5.33
C PRO A 117 10.25 -20.55 5.28
N MET A 118 10.38 -19.58 4.39
CA MET A 118 9.38 -18.54 4.18
C MET A 118 8.68 -18.64 2.82
N SER A 119 7.36 -18.49 2.82
CA SER A 119 6.57 -18.28 1.60
C SER A 119 6.40 -16.79 1.35
N THR A 120 6.92 -16.29 0.23
CA THR A 120 6.91 -14.86 -0.11
C THR A 120 5.86 -14.54 -1.18
N PHE A 121 5.06 -13.52 -0.94
CA PHE A 121 4.00 -13.05 -1.83
C PHE A 121 4.18 -11.57 -2.14
N ALA A 122 4.22 -11.22 -3.43
CA ALA A 122 4.28 -9.85 -3.90
C ALA A 122 3.13 -9.61 -4.88
N PHE A 123 2.47 -8.47 -4.78
CA PHE A 123 1.38 -8.09 -5.68
C PHE A 123 1.86 -6.98 -6.62
N PRO A 124 2.05 -7.24 -7.92
CA PRO A 124 2.59 -6.26 -8.86
C PRO A 124 1.83 -4.94 -8.88
N GLN A 125 0.51 -4.95 -8.71
CA GLN A 125 -0.30 -3.73 -8.64
C GLN A 125 -0.04 -2.85 -7.41
N THR A 126 0.81 -3.28 -6.47
CA THR A 126 1.09 -2.56 -5.21
C THR A 126 2.47 -1.92 -5.16
N PHE A 127 3.27 -2.01 -6.23
CA PHE A 127 4.50 -1.23 -6.27
C PHE A 127 4.16 0.26 -6.31
N PHE A 128 5.04 1.10 -5.78
CA PHE A 128 4.86 2.53 -5.78
C PHE A 128 6.20 3.25 -5.91
N THR A 129 6.14 4.51 -6.37
CA THR A 129 7.30 5.41 -6.33
C THR A 129 7.22 6.25 -5.06
N THR A 130 8.29 6.26 -4.28
CA THR A 130 8.42 7.07 -3.08
C THR A 130 8.64 8.53 -3.45
N VAL A 131 8.04 9.45 -2.71
CA VAL A 131 8.20 10.89 -2.90
C VAL A 131 8.09 11.60 -1.57
N THR A 132 8.75 12.74 -1.42
CA THR A 132 8.55 13.66 -0.28
C THR A 132 7.37 14.60 -0.50
N ALA A 133 6.99 14.84 -1.76
CA ALA A 133 5.81 15.59 -2.17
C ALA A 133 5.19 14.98 -3.44
N TYR A 134 3.87 15.02 -3.57
CA TYR A 134 3.18 14.49 -4.74
C TYR A 134 3.68 15.17 -6.03
N GLN A 135 4.04 14.36 -7.02
CA GLN A 135 4.52 14.83 -8.33
C GLN A 135 3.38 14.88 -9.35
N ASN A 136 2.51 13.86 -9.36
CA ASN A 136 1.34 13.80 -10.22
C ASN A 136 0.10 14.35 -9.47
N GLY A 137 -0.49 15.43 -10.00
CA GLY A 137 -1.69 16.07 -9.45
C GLY A 137 -2.93 15.17 -9.44
N GLU A 138 -3.06 14.24 -10.38
CA GLU A 138 -4.16 13.28 -10.42
C GLU A 138 -4.09 12.31 -9.24
N ILE A 139 -2.89 11.85 -8.89
CA ILE A 139 -2.66 11.02 -7.71
C ILE A 139 -2.99 11.81 -6.45
N ALA A 140 -2.55 13.07 -6.34
CA ALA A 140 -2.89 13.91 -5.19
C ALA A 140 -4.42 14.03 -5.02
N ARG A 141 -5.15 14.32 -6.10
CA ARG A 141 -6.61 14.38 -6.10
C ARG A 141 -7.25 13.04 -5.70
N LEU A 142 -6.75 11.93 -6.22
CA LEU A 142 -7.22 10.59 -5.89
C LEU A 142 -6.99 10.26 -4.40
N LYS A 143 -5.85 10.69 -3.83
CA LYS A 143 -5.56 10.53 -2.39
C LYS A 143 -6.50 11.38 -1.55
N ILE A 144 -6.77 12.62 -1.94
CA ILE A 144 -7.71 13.52 -1.24
C ILE A 144 -9.13 12.94 -1.23
N SER A 145 -9.61 12.46 -2.38
CA SER A 145 -10.99 11.97 -2.50
C SER A 145 -11.23 10.64 -1.78
N ASN A 146 -10.22 9.76 -1.68
CA ASN A 146 -10.40 8.42 -1.11
C ASN A 146 -9.88 8.29 0.32
N ASN A 147 -8.85 9.02 0.73
CA ASN A 147 -8.30 8.89 2.07
C ASN A 147 -9.23 9.56 3.11
N PRO A 148 -9.77 8.83 4.11
CA PRO A 148 -10.63 9.39 5.14
C PRO A 148 -9.95 10.53 5.94
N TYR A 149 -8.63 10.47 6.10
CA TYR A 149 -7.86 11.50 6.81
C TYR A 149 -7.61 12.77 5.99
N ALA A 150 -7.92 12.75 4.69
CA ALA A 150 -7.77 13.91 3.80
C ALA A 150 -9.11 14.62 3.50
N ARG A 151 -10.18 14.30 4.24
CA ARG A 151 -11.53 14.86 4.03
C ARG A 151 -11.56 16.39 4.03
N GLY A 152 -10.73 17.05 4.85
CA GLY A 152 -10.68 18.52 4.92
C GLY A 152 -10.23 19.22 3.64
N PHE A 153 -9.50 18.52 2.76
CA PHE A 153 -9.05 19.05 1.47
C PHE A 153 -10.04 18.78 0.33
N ARG A 154 -11.16 18.11 0.61
CA ARG A 154 -12.24 17.91 -0.36
C ARG A 154 -13.05 19.20 -0.50
N GLU A 155 -13.66 19.42 -1.65
CA GLU A 155 -14.46 20.63 -1.90
C GLU A 155 -15.59 20.83 -0.87
N ASP A 156 -16.12 19.73 -0.31
CA ASP A 156 -17.12 19.79 0.76
C ASP A 156 -16.55 20.24 2.11
N GLY A 157 -15.29 19.92 2.41
CA GLY A 157 -14.57 20.38 3.61
C GLY A 157 -14.13 21.85 3.51
N ALA A 158 -13.85 22.32 2.29
CA ALA A 158 -13.58 23.73 2.00
C ALA A 158 -14.82 24.61 2.24
N LYS A 159 -16.04 24.07 2.10
CA LYS A 159 -17.28 24.78 2.43
C LYS A 159 -17.49 24.94 3.94
N THR A 160 -17.05 23.99 4.76
CA THR A 160 -17.12 24.10 6.23
C THR A 160 -16.17 25.20 6.77
N MET A 161 -15.01 25.40 6.15
CA MET A 161 -14.09 26.49 6.50
C MET A 161 -14.52 27.87 5.96
N LYS A 162 -15.25 27.90 4.84
CA LYS A 162 -15.76 29.15 4.24
C LYS A 162 -17.03 29.70 4.89
N ALA A 163 -17.61 29.02 5.89
CA ALA A 163 -18.77 29.50 6.63
C ALA A 163 -18.49 30.71 7.55
N LYS A 164 -17.27 31.28 7.54
CA LYS A 164 -16.91 32.54 8.22
C LYS A 164 -16.59 33.72 7.30
N SER A 165 -16.86 33.64 5.99
CA SER A 165 -16.71 34.81 5.11
C SER A 165 -17.81 34.85 4.05
N THR A 166 -18.81 35.67 4.33
CA THR A 166 -19.97 35.96 3.46
C THR A 166 -19.63 37.00 2.40
N LEU A 167 -20.28 36.86 1.23
CA LEU A 167 -20.47 37.82 0.12
C LEU A 167 -19.25 38.01 -0.82
N THR A 168 -19.33 37.98 -2.15
CA THR A 168 -20.38 38.36 -3.12
C THR A 168 -20.28 37.56 -4.44
N SER A 169 -21.39 37.59 -5.19
CA SER A 169 -21.73 37.16 -6.56
C SER A 169 -20.64 37.28 -7.66
N PHE A 170 -20.65 36.50 -8.75
CA PHE A 170 -21.54 36.66 -9.92
C PHE A 170 -21.45 35.49 -10.95
N THR A 171 -22.63 35.06 -11.46
CA THR A 171 -23.04 34.56 -12.82
C THR A 171 -22.09 33.70 -13.71
N ARG A 172 -22.50 32.74 -14.55
CA ARG A 172 -23.70 31.91 -14.91
C ARG A 172 -23.21 30.83 -15.93
N PRO A 173 -24.00 29.81 -16.32
CA PRO A 173 -23.54 28.48 -16.77
C PRO A 173 -23.51 28.27 -18.28
N VAL A 174 -22.83 27.20 -18.73
CA VAL A 174 -23.08 26.54 -20.03
C VAL A 174 -23.08 25.01 -19.85
N SER A 175 -24.10 24.39 -20.42
CA SER A 175 -24.41 22.96 -20.49
C SER A 175 -23.67 22.25 -21.62
N THR A 176 -23.43 20.94 -21.49
CA THR A 176 -23.67 19.93 -22.56
C THR A 176 -23.59 18.50 -22.02
N SER A 177 -24.25 17.59 -22.73
CA SER A 177 -24.78 16.30 -22.31
C SER A 177 -24.06 15.07 -22.90
N HIS A 178 -24.36 13.88 -22.32
CA HIS A 178 -24.20 12.51 -22.85
C HIS A 178 -22.81 11.84 -22.70
N LYS A 179 -22.61 10.52 -22.50
CA LYS A 179 -23.45 9.30 -22.56
C LYS A 179 -22.75 8.16 -21.77
N ARG A 180 -23.53 7.16 -21.33
CA ARG A 180 -23.12 5.92 -20.64
C ARG A 180 -22.37 4.92 -21.54
N ARG A 181 -21.48 4.08 -20.99
CA ARG A 181 -21.48 2.61 -21.21
C ARG A 181 -20.61 1.83 -20.20
N CYS A 182 -21.04 0.58 -19.94
CA CYS A 182 -20.56 -0.37 -18.94
C CYS A 182 -19.83 -1.58 -19.60
N SER A 183 -18.85 -2.14 -18.87
CA SER A 183 -18.51 -3.58 -18.71
C SER A 183 -17.96 -4.36 -19.93
N PRO A 184 -17.27 -5.53 -19.79
CA PRO A 184 -17.33 -6.49 -18.68
C PRO A 184 -16.02 -7.15 -18.18
N LYS A 185 -16.20 -7.91 -17.09
CA LYS A 185 -15.27 -8.85 -16.43
C LYS A 185 -15.15 -10.16 -17.22
N THR A 186 -14.06 -10.89 -17.02
CA THR A 186 -14.02 -12.35 -17.24
C THR A 186 -13.27 -13.03 -16.09
N THR A 187 -13.87 -14.10 -15.58
CA THR A 187 -13.41 -14.96 -14.46
C THR A 187 -12.98 -16.33 -14.96
N SER A 188 -12.28 -17.06 -14.07
CA SER A 188 -12.29 -18.52 -13.84
C SER A 188 -11.02 -19.31 -14.27
N PRO A 189 -10.83 -20.57 -13.81
CA PRO A 189 -10.21 -20.90 -12.51
C PRO A 189 -9.14 -22.01 -12.63
N ASN A 190 -8.35 -22.31 -11.57
CA ASN A 190 -8.25 -23.67 -11.01
C ASN A 190 -7.30 -23.87 -9.81
N SER A 191 -7.58 -24.99 -9.16
CA SER A 191 -7.19 -25.47 -7.84
C SER A 191 -5.78 -26.08 -7.74
N THR A 192 -5.06 -25.68 -6.69
CA THR A 192 -4.18 -26.54 -5.90
C THR A 192 -4.17 -25.95 -4.49
N LYS A 193 -4.34 -26.74 -3.43
CA LYS A 193 -4.31 -26.28 -2.03
C LYS A 193 -2.86 -25.93 -1.63
N ARG A 194 -2.36 -24.85 -2.22
CA ARG A 194 -1.18 -24.11 -1.78
C ARG A 194 -1.69 -22.94 -0.94
N VAL A 195 -0.91 -22.46 0.03
CA VAL A 195 -1.22 -21.19 0.72
C VAL A 195 -1.42 -20.12 -0.35
N LYS A 196 -2.59 -19.48 -0.34
CA LYS A 196 -2.98 -18.42 -1.27
C LYS A 196 -3.16 -17.13 -0.50
N LEU A 197 -2.57 -16.08 -1.03
CA LEU A 197 -2.71 -14.73 -0.52
C LEU A 197 -3.34 -13.88 -1.61
N ASP A 198 -4.50 -13.31 -1.33
CA ASP A 198 -5.21 -12.42 -2.25
C ASP A 198 -5.12 -10.98 -1.73
N TYR A 199 -4.81 -10.04 -2.62
CA TYR A 199 -4.84 -8.61 -2.28
C TYR A 199 -6.29 -8.17 -2.03
N ALA A 200 -6.54 -7.50 -0.90
CA ALA A 200 -7.84 -6.96 -0.56
C ALA A 200 -7.82 -5.43 -0.72
N PRO A 201 -8.43 -4.86 -1.77
CA PRO A 201 -8.47 -3.41 -1.94
C PRO A 201 -9.21 -2.73 -0.77
N ALA A 202 -8.79 -1.51 -0.46
CA ALA A 202 -9.31 -0.72 0.64
C ALA A 202 -10.78 -0.37 0.46
#